data_AF-A0A820XVU1-F1
#
_entry.id   AF-A0A820XVU1-F1
#
_cell.length_a   1.000
_cell.length_b   1.000
_cell.length_c   1.000
_cell.angle_alpha   90.00
_cell.angle_beta   90.00
_cell.angle_gamma   90.00
#
_symmetry.space_group_name_H-M   'P 1'
#
loop_
_entity.id
_entity.type
_entity.pdbx_description
1 polymer ?
#
loop_
_entity_poly.entity_id
_entity_poly.type
_entity_poly.pdbx_seq_one_letter_code
_entity_poly.pdbx_strand_id
1 'polypeptide(L)'
;ACVMIFTVEYFLRLYAAPDRLKFVRSVMSVIDVVAIMPYYIGLFMHQKGEVSGAFVTLRVFRVFRIFKFSRHSQGLRVLGYTLKSCASELGFLLFSLTMAIIIFATVMYYAEKSVVHTKFTSIPAAFWYTIVTMTTLG
;
A
#
# COMPACT_ATOMS: atom_id res chain seq x y z
N ALA A 1 8.02 20.60 -11.71
CA ALA A 1 6.80 21.06 -12.42
C ALA A 1 5.53 20.38 -11.92
N CYS A 2 5.34 19.07 -12.10
CA CYS A 2 4.06 18.38 -11.77
C CYS A 2 3.60 18.54 -10.31
N VAL A 3 4.53 18.52 -9.34
CA VAL A 3 4.19 18.68 -7.92
C VAL A 3 3.69 20.09 -7.60
N MET A 4 4.25 21.12 -8.25
CA MET A 4 3.77 22.50 -8.09
C MET A 4 2.35 22.64 -8.63
N ILE A 5 2.08 22.09 -9.81
CA ILE A 5 0.73 22.06 -10.39
C ILE A 5 -0.25 21.36 -9.46
N PHE A 6 0.12 20.20 -8.90
CA PHE A 6 -0.74 19.45 -7.97
C PHE A 6 -0.95 20.16 -6.64
N THR A 7 0.07 20.86 -6.15
CA THR A 7 -0.04 21.69 -4.95
C THR A 7 -1.02 22.83 -5.20
N VAL A 8 -0.83 23.59 -6.28
CA VAL A 8 -1.73 24.70 -6.65
C VAL A 8 -3.17 24.20 -6.88
N GLU A 9 -3.33 23.09 -7.59
CA GLU A 9 -4.64 22.46 -7.82
C GLU A 9 -5.33 22.07 -6.50
N TYR A 10 -4.58 21.51 -5.54
CA TYR A 10 -5.09 21.18 -4.21
C TYR A 10 -5.51 22.43 -3.43
N PHE A 11 -4.67 23.46 -3.38
CA PHE A 11 -4.98 24.70 -2.69
C PHE A 11 -6.18 25.42 -3.32
N LEU A 12 -6.26 25.51 -4.65
CA LEU A 12 -7.40 26.12 -5.34
C LEU A 12 -8.71 25.39 -5.01
N ARG A 13 -8.70 24.06 -4.97
CA ARG A 13 -9.89 23.30 -4.53
C ARG A 13 -10.21 23.51 -3.06
N LEU A 14 -9.20 23.57 -2.20
CA LEU A 14 -9.38 23.88 -0.79
C LEU A 14 -10.01 25.26 -0.63
N TYR A 15 -9.59 26.27 -1.41
CA TYR A 15 -10.14 27.64 -1.41
C TYR A 15 -11.50 27.79 -2.09
N ALA A 16 -11.88 26.90 -3.00
CA ALA A 16 -13.21 26.87 -3.61
C ALA A 16 -14.25 26.07 -2.80
N ALA A 17 -13.83 25.19 -1.89
CA ALA A 17 -14.73 24.30 -1.16
C ALA A 17 -15.51 25.02 -0.02
N PRO A 18 -16.86 24.96 0.02
CA PRO A 18 -17.66 25.68 1.03
C PRO A 18 -17.31 25.28 2.47
N ASP A 19 -17.01 24.00 2.72
CA ASP A 19 -16.57 23.48 4.03
C ASP A 19 -15.14 22.91 3.98
N ARG A 20 -14.17 23.69 4.46
CA ARG A 20 -12.73 23.33 4.41
C ARG A 20 -12.41 22.05 5.19
N LEU A 21 -12.92 21.88 6.40
CA LEU A 21 -12.63 20.71 7.25
C LEU A 21 -13.19 19.41 6.65
N LYS A 22 -14.41 19.47 6.11
CA LYS A 22 -15.04 18.33 5.45
C LYS A 22 -14.31 17.96 4.17
N PHE A 23 -13.82 18.96 3.43
CA PHE A 23 -13.01 18.74 2.25
C PHE A 23 -11.68 18.05 2.59
N VAL A 24 -10.93 18.53 3.59
CA VAL A 24 -9.64 17.93 3.96
C VAL A 24 -9.79 16.49 4.47
N ARG A 25 -10.89 16.18 5.17
CA ARG A 25 -11.20 14.80 5.63
C ARG A 25 -11.76 13.87 4.54
N SER A 26 -12.06 14.39 3.35
CA SER A 26 -12.53 13.54 2.24
C SER A 26 -11.40 12.63 1.75
N VAL A 27 -11.74 11.36 1.48
CA VAL A 27 -10.79 10.35 0.95
C VAL A 27 -10.07 10.85 -0.31
N MET A 28 -10.77 11.58 -1.18
CA MET A 28 -10.17 12.17 -2.39
C MET A 28 -9.11 13.24 -2.09
N SER A 29 -9.36 14.07 -1.08
CA SER A 29 -8.41 15.11 -0.68
C SER A 29 -7.19 14.52 0.02
N VAL A 30 -7.37 13.46 0.80
CA VAL A 30 -6.27 12.71 1.41
C VAL A 30 -5.37 12.12 0.33
N ILE A 31 -5.93 11.52 -0.73
CA ILE A 31 -5.17 11.00 -1.86
C ILE A 31 -4.36 12.11 -2.55
N ASP A 32 -4.95 13.29 -2.75
CA ASP A 32 -4.24 14.44 -3.35
C ASP A 32 -3.05 14.89 -2.47
N VAL A 33 -3.20 14.90 -1.14
CA VAL A 33 -2.10 15.22 -0.20
C VAL A 33 -1.00 14.15 -0.24
N VAL A 34 -1.37 12.87 -0.21
CA VAL A 34 -0.42 11.76 -0.25
C VAL A 34 0.37 11.76 -1.57
N ALA A 35 -0.21 12.21 -2.67
CA ALA A 35 0.49 12.32 -3.95
C ALA A 35 1.59 13.40 -3.98
N ILE A 36 1.46 14.46 -3.18
CA ILE A 36 2.45 15.56 -3.10
C ILE A 36 3.44 15.40 -1.94
N MET A 37 3.05 14.68 -0.88
CA MET A 37 3.84 14.47 0.35
C MET A 37 5.29 13.99 0.14
N PRO A 38 5.59 13.01 -0.75
CA PRO A 38 6.94 12.47 -0.90
C PRO A 38 7.95 13.52 -1.38
N TYR A 39 7.49 14.54 -2.11
CA TYR A 39 8.34 15.63 -2.59
C TYR A 39 8.71 16.60 -1.46
N TYR A 40 7.74 17.00 -0.64
CA TYR A 40 7.97 17.91 0.48
C TYR A 40 8.87 17.29 1.54
N ILE A 41 8.68 16.00 1.85
CA ILE A 41 9.56 15.28 2.79
C ILE A 41 10.99 15.19 2.25
N GLY A 42 11.15 14.87 0.95
CA GLY A 42 12.48 14.82 0.33
C GLY A 42 13.23 16.15 0.40
N LEU A 43 12.53 17.27 0.22
CA LEU A 43 13.11 18.62 0.33
C LEU A 43 13.55 18.94 1.77
N PHE A 44 12.73 18.59 2.75
CA PHE A 44 13.01 18.83 4.17
C PHE A 44 14.19 18.00 4.68
N MET A 45 14.31 16.74 4.22
CA MET A 45 15.46 15.88 4.55
C MET A 45 16.75 16.34 3.85
N HIS A 46 16.66 16.83 2.61
CA HIS A 46 17.83 17.39 1.92
C HIS A 46 18.47 18.54 2.69
N GLN A 47 17.66 19.43 3.28
CA GLN A 47 18.17 20.53 4.10
C GLN A 47 18.82 20.09 5.41
N LYS A 48 18.46 18.91 5.94
CA LYS A 48 19.02 18.38 7.19
C LYS A 48 20.32 17.59 7.01
N GLY A 49 20.80 17.40 5.79
CA GLY A 49 22.11 16.78 5.50
C GLY A 49 22.21 15.27 5.75
N GLU A 50 21.27 14.67 6.49
CA GLU A 50 21.11 13.22 6.55
C GLU A 50 20.45 12.76 5.27
N VAL A 51 21.06 11.85 4.46
CA VAL A 51 20.33 10.84 3.64
C VAL A 51 21.09 10.19 2.47
N SER A 52 21.30 8.87 2.59
CA SER A 52 21.32 7.95 1.42
C SER A 52 20.11 7.00 1.46
N GLY A 53 19.78 6.44 2.64
CA GLY A 53 18.70 5.46 2.80
C GLY A 53 17.28 6.00 2.65
N ALA A 54 16.92 7.11 3.31
CA ALA A 54 15.53 7.59 3.30
C ALA A 54 15.08 8.11 1.92
N PHE A 55 16.03 8.55 1.08
CA PHE A 55 15.72 9.01 -0.29
C PHE A 55 15.27 7.86 -1.19
N VAL A 56 15.83 6.67 -1.00
CA VAL A 56 15.40 5.47 -1.74
C VAL A 56 13.99 5.09 -1.32
N THR A 57 13.70 5.07 -0.01
CA THR A 57 12.37 4.78 0.51
C THR A 57 11.33 5.80 0.03
N LEU A 58 11.63 7.10 0.06
CA LEU A 58 10.74 8.16 -0.44
C LEU A 58 10.45 8.08 -1.94
N ARG A 59 11.35 7.51 -2.74
CA ARG A 59 11.09 7.26 -4.17
C ARG A 59 9.97 6.24 -4.36
N VAL A 60 9.90 5.20 -3.52
CA VAL A 60 8.82 4.19 -3.58
C VAL A 60 7.47 4.84 -3.31
N PHE A 61 7.38 5.77 -2.34
CA PHE A 61 6.15 6.50 -2.05
C PHE A 61 5.60 7.33 -3.23
N ARG A 62 6.38 7.60 -4.28
CA ARG A 62 5.83 8.24 -5.48
C ARG A 62 4.82 7.36 -6.20
N VAL A 63 4.81 6.04 -5.99
CA VAL A 63 3.78 5.14 -6.54
C VAL A 63 2.38 5.55 -6.10
N PHE A 64 2.24 6.13 -4.91
CA PHE A 64 0.94 6.58 -4.40
C PHE A 64 0.28 7.65 -5.26
N ARG A 65 1.04 8.40 -6.08
CA ARG A 65 0.48 9.36 -7.03
C ARG A 65 -0.44 8.70 -8.07
N ILE A 66 -0.27 7.39 -8.33
CA ILE A 66 -1.17 6.61 -9.20
C ILE A 66 -2.59 6.61 -8.65
N PHE A 67 -2.79 6.65 -7.33
CA PHE A 67 -4.12 6.74 -6.74
C PHE A 67 -4.87 8.03 -7.09
N LYS A 68 -4.19 9.10 -7.53
CA LYS A 68 -4.85 10.29 -8.09
C LYS A 68 -5.70 9.95 -9.33
N PHE A 69 -5.34 8.88 -10.05
CA PHE A 69 -6.13 8.36 -11.17
C PHE A 69 -7.50 7.83 -10.71
N SER A 70 -7.66 7.45 -9.44
CA SER A 70 -8.94 7.05 -8.83
C SER A 70 -10.03 8.11 -8.95
N ARG A 71 -9.67 9.41 -8.98
CA ARG A 71 -10.65 10.48 -9.19
C ARG A 71 -11.13 10.58 -10.64
N HIS A 72 -10.28 10.24 -11.58
CA HIS A 72 -10.58 10.39 -13.02
C HIS A 72 -11.18 9.10 -13.59
N SER A 73 -10.91 7.95 -12.96
CA SER A 73 -11.48 6.66 -13.32
C SER A 73 -12.67 6.30 -12.45
N GLN A 74 -13.87 6.28 -13.05
CA GLN A 74 -15.07 5.75 -12.41
C GLN A 74 -14.89 4.29 -11.97
N GLY A 75 -14.13 3.50 -12.73
CA GLY A 75 -13.88 2.09 -12.43
C GLY A 75 -13.16 1.87 -11.10
N LEU A 76 -12.11 2.65 -10.80
CA LEU A 76 -11.41 2.56 -9.51
C LEU A 76 -12.31 2.95 -8.34
N ARG A 77 -13.21 3.91 -8.57
CA ARG A 77 -14.17 4.34 -7.55
C ARG A 77 -15.20 3.26 -7.27
N VAL A 78 -15.74 2.62 -8.31
CA VAL A 78 -16.66 1.47 -8.18
C VAL A 78 -15.97 0.31 -7.46
N LEU A 79 -14.73 -0.05 -7.83
CA LEU A 79 -13.96 -1.08 -7.13
C LEU A 79 -13.82 -0.77 -5.64
N GLY A 80 -13.52 0.48 -5.27
CA GLY A 80 -13.47 0.90 -3.87
C GLY A 80 -14.82 0.74 -3.14
N TYR A 81 -15.93 1.08 -3.79
CA TYR A 81 -17.27 0.89 -3.23
C TYR A 81 -17.63 -0.59 -3.06
N THR A 82 -17.34 -1.43 -4.06
CA THR A 82 -17.56 -2.88 -3.98
C THR A 82 -16.71 -3.52 -2.89
N LEU A 83 -15.43 -3.16 -2.80
CA LEU A 83 -14.54 -3.62 -1.73
C LEU A 83 -15.06 -3.21 -0.35
N LYS A 84 -15.57 -1.98 -0.20
CA LYS A 84 -16.18 -1.54 1.05
C LYS A 84 -17.45 -2.33 1.38
N SER A 85 -18.28 -2.61 0.37
CA SER A 85 -19.51 -3.39 0.53
C SER A 85 -19.22 -4.82 0.97
N CYS A 86 -18.18 -5.44 0.41
CA CYS A 86 -17.77 -6.81 0.72
C CYS A 86 -16.63 -6.87 1.75
N ALA A 87 -16.35 -5.79 2.50
CA ALA A 87 -15.19 -5.72 3.38
C ALA A 87 -15.22 -6.77 4.50
N SER A 88 -16.43 -7.05 5.04
CA SER A 88 -16.63 -8.08 6.05
C SER A 88 -16.30 -9.47 5.51
N GLU A 89 -16.81 -9.80 4.32
CA GLU A 89 -16.60 -11.08 3.65
C GLU A 89 -15.13 -11.26 3.27
N LEU A 90 -14.51 -10.22 2.70
CA LEU A 90 -13.08 -10.21 2.36
C LEU A 90 -12.21 -10.39 3.60
N GLY A 91 -12.59 -9.77 4.73
CA GLY A 91 -11.90 -9.94 6.00
C GLY A 91 -11.90 -11.39 6.48
N PHE A 92 -13.06 -12.06 6.41
CA PHE A 92 -13.18 -13.47 6.78
C PHE A 92 -12.34 -14.37 5.84
N LEU A 93 -12.39 -14.11 4.53
CA LEU A 93 -11.58 -14.83 3.54
C LEU A 93 -10.08 -14.69 3.82
N LEU A 94 -9.59 -13.47 4.04
CA LEU A 94 -8.18 -13.22 4.35
C LEU A 94 -7.76 -13.85 5.67
N PHE A 95 -8.64 -13.85 6.68
CA PHE A 95 -8.39 -14.51 7.96
C PHE A 95 -8.24 -16.03 7.79
N SER A 96 -9.18 -16.67 7.08
CA SER A 96 -9.14 -18.11 6.80
C SER A 96 -7.89 -18.49 5.99
N LEU A 97 -7.55 -17.69 4.97
CA LEU A 97 -6.37 -17.90 4.13
C LEU A 97 -5.07 -17.76 4.94
N THR A 98 -4.98 -16.77 5.82
CA THR A 98 -3.81 -16.59 6.70
C THR A 98 -3.65 -17.77 7.66
N MET A 99 -4.75 -18.26 8.25
CA MET A 99 -4.72 -19.45 9.12
C MET A 99 -4.24 -20.68 8.34
N ALA A 100 -4.72 -20.87 7.12
CA ALA A 100 -4.28 -21.95 6.25
C ALA A 100 -2.78 -21.84 5.91
N ILE A 101 -2.29 -20.64 5.57
CA ILE A 101 -0.87 -20.39 5.32
C ILE A 101 -0.02 -20.78 6.53
N ILE A 102 -0.43 -20.42 7.75
CA ILE A 102 0.32 -20.76 8.97
C ILE A 102 0.39 -22.28 9.16
N ILE A 103 -0.74 -22.98 8.98
CA ILE A 103 -0.80 -24.44 9.12
C ILE A 103 0.12 -25.12 8.09
N PHE A 104 -0.01 -24.78 6.80
CA PHE A 104 0.79 -25.40 5.74
C PHE A 104 2.27 -25.03 5.82
N ALA A 105 2.60 -23.79 6.20
CA ALA A 105 3.99 -23.39 6.44
C ALA A 105 4.62 -24.15 7.61
N THR A 106 3.85 -24.42 8.67
CA THR A 106 4.30 -25.24 9.80
C THR A 106 4.54 -26.68 9.37
N VAL A 107 3.62 -27.27 8.60
CA VAL A 107 3.78 -28.62 8.04
C VAL A 107 5.01 -28.70 7.15
N MET A 108 5.20 -27.74 6.24
CA MET A 108 6.36 -27.69 5.34
C MET A 108 7.68 -27.56 6.11
N TYR A 109 7.72 -26.68 7.11
CA TYR A 109 8.90 -26.53 7.96
C TYR A 109 9.26 -27.84 8.67
N TYR A 110 8.30 -28.53 9.28
CA TYR A 110 8.56 -29.80 9.97
C TYR A 110 8.88 -30.94 9.02
N ALA A 111 8.28 -30.96 7.83
CA ALA A 111 8.55 -31.97 6.81
C ALA A 111 10.00 -31.88 6.28
N GLU A 112 10.52 -30.67 6.06
CA GLU A 112 11.88 -30.47 5.55
C GLU A 112 12.94 -30.21 6.63
N LYS A 113 12.55 -30.17 7.92
CA LYS A 113 13.46 -29.89 9.03
C LYS A 113 14.70 -30.79 9.06
N SER A 114 14.57 -32.04 8.61
CA SER A 114 15.64 -33.05 8.64
C SER A 114 16.54 -33.04 7.39
N VAL A 115 16.26 -32.19 6.40
CA VAL A 115 17.00 -32.15 5.13
C VAL A 115 18.12 -31.12 5.20
N VAL A 116 19.35 -31.54 4.92
CA VAL A 116 20.52 -30.65 4.85
C VAL A 116 20.40 -29.75 3.61
N HIS A 117 20.57 -28.42 3.78
CA HIS A 117 20.40 -27.37 2.75
C HIS A 117 18.96 -27.05 2.28
N THR A 118 17.94 -27.18 3.14
CA THR A 118 16.59 -26.66 2.82
C THR A 118 16.51 -25.12 2.85
N LYS A 119 15.63 -24.54 2.02
CA LYS A 119 15.25 -23.12 2.07
C LYS A 119 14.25 -22.82 3.20
N PHE A 120 13.64 -23.84 3.81
CA PHE A 120 12.67 -23.70 4.90
C PHE A 120 13.37 -23.65 6.27
N THR A 121 14.13 -22.59 6.52
CA THR A 121 14.88 -22.42 7.77
C THR A 121 14.01 -22.04 8.97
N SER A 122 12.81 -21.50 8.73
CA SER A 122 11.86 -21.09 9.77
C SER A 122 10.43 -21.09 9.21
N ILE A 123 9.43 -21.10 10.10
CA ILE A 123 8.01 -21.03 9.70
C ILE A 123 7.73 -19.78 8.83
N PRO A 124 8.22 -18.56 9.17
CA PRO A 124 8.03 -17.40 8.31
C PRO A 124 8.77 -17.50 6.96
N ALA A 125 9.90 -18.21 6.91
CA ALA A 125 10.61 -18.45 5.64
C ALA A 125 9.78 -19.33 4.68
N ALA A 126 8.93 -20.22 5.21
CA ALA A 126 8.03 -21.04 4.41
C ALA A 126 6.78 -20.29 3.90
N PHE A 127 6.43 -19.12 4.47
CA PHE A 127 5.25 -18.36 4.06
C PHE A 127 5.25 -18.00 2.58
N TRP A 128 6.40 -17.57 2.03
CA TRP A 128 6.49 -17.24 0.61
C TRP A 128 6.08 -18.41 -0.28
N TYR A 129 6.65 -19.58 -0.04
CA TYR A 129 6.34 -20.80 -0.79
C TYR A 129 4.88 -21.22 -0.62
N THR A 130 4.37 -21.20 0.62
CA THR A 130 2.97 -21.55 0.90
C THR A 130 2.00 -20.58 0.23
N ILE A 131 2.28 -19.27 0.25
CA ILE A 131 1.45 -18.27 -0.43
C ILE A 131 1.44 -18.51 -1.94
N VAL A 132 2.60 -18.66 -2.58
CA VAL A 132 2.72 -18.90 -4.04
C VAL A 132 2.00 -20.19 -4.45
N THR A 133 2.13 -21.25 -3.66
CA THR A 133 1.48 -22.55 -3.92
C THR A 133 -0.04 -22.47 -3.74
N MET A 134 -0.53 -21.89 -2.63
CA MET A 134 -1.98 -21.78 -2.36
C MET A 134 -2.68 -20.80 -3.28
N THR A 135 -1.98 -19.77 -3.77
CA THR A 135 -2.48 -18.84 -4.79
C THR A 135 -2.28 -19.37 -6.21
N THR A 136 -1.79 -20.60 -6.36
CA THR A 136 -1.57 -21.29 -7.65
C THR A 136 -0.66 -20.51 -8.62
N LEU A 137 0.26 -19.70 -8.09
CA LEU A 137 1.22 -18.94 -8.88
C LEU A 137 2.33 -19.85 -9.45
N GLY A 138 2.69 -20.92 -8.75
CA GLY A 138 3.71 -21.90 -9.16
C GLY A 138 5.13 -21.39 -8.98
#